data_AF-A0A816VLA5-F1
#
_entry.id   AF-A0A816VLA5-F1
#
_cell.length_a   1.000
_cell.length_b   1.000
_cell.length_c   1.000
_cell.angle_alpha   90.00
_cell.angle_beta   90.00
_cell.angle_gamma   90.00
#
_symmetry.space_group_name_H-M   'P 1'
#
loop_
_entity.id
_entity.type
_entity.pdbx_description
1 polymer ?
#
loop_
_entity_poly.entity_id
_entity_poly.type
_entity_poly.pdbx_seq_one_letter_code
_entity_poly.pdbx_strand_id
1 'polypeptide(L)'
;MNILFSDEKMLDIDRAYSSQNGRIWAVNRAATDTKGGIRRKRKSPHKVMVWFGVCSKGVSPLVIFENGTLDHDRYIKEVLPVALKYGNDMFGDDWTYQRDGAKPHIHAKSEE
;
A
#
# COMPACT_ATOMS: atom_id res chain seq x y z
N MET A 1 19.21 -0.87 -14.57
CA MET A 1 18.89 -1.34 -13.22
C MET A 1 17.50 -1.95 -13.27
N ASN A 2 17.42 -3.28 -13.17
CA ASN A 2 16.16 -4.02 -13.24
C ASN A 2 15.67 -4.22 -11.81
N ILE A 3 14.83 -3.30 -11.33
CA ILE A 3 14.30 -3.34 -9.96
C ILE A 3 12.78 -3.33 -10.01
N LEU A 4 12.18 -4.23 -9.26
CA LEU A 4 10.77 -4.16 -8.89
C LEU A 4 10.67 -3.60 -7.47
N PHE A 5 10.23 -2.35 -7.35
CA PHE A 5 9.89 -1.74 -6.06
C PHE A 5 8.52 -2.23 -5.64
N SER A 6 8.30 -2.44 -4.35
CA SER A 6 7.00 -2.85 -3.84
C SER A 6 6.72 -2.31 -2.45
N ASP A 7 5.44 -2.16 -2.14
CA ASP A 7 4.96 -1.69 -0.84
C ASP A 7 3.52 -2.16 -0.58
N GLU A 8 3.16 -2.24 0.70
CA GLU A 8 1.79 -2.41 1.15
C GLU A 8 1.17 -1.09 1.59
N LYS A 9 -0.04 -0.81 1.10
CA LYS A 9 -0.81 0.36 1.51
C LYS A 9 -2.17 0.00 2.07
N MET A 10 -2.46 0.50 3.27
CA MET A 10 -3.81 0.53 3.82
C MET A 10 -4.62 1.68 3.22
N LEU A 11 -5.74 1.37 2.58
CA LEU A 11 -6.70 2.29 1.99
C LEU A 11 -7.98 2.31 2.84
N ASP A 12 -8.44 3.50 3.22
CA ASP A 12 -9.72 3.67 3.92
C ASP A 12 -10.87 3.70 2.90
N ILE A 13 -11.80 2.74 2.94
CA ILE A 13 -12.95 2.67 2.02
C ILE A 13 -13.97 3.78 2.34
N ASP A 14 -14.25 3.96 3.64
CA ASP A 14 -15.31 4.88 4.08
C ASP A 14 -14.89 6.36 4.05
N ARG A 15 -13.68 6.66 3.57
CA ARG A 15 -13.09 7.99 3.72
C ARG A 15 -13.36 8.86 2.51
N ALA A 16 -14.49 9.58 2.54
CA ALA A 16 -14.79 10.64 1.59
C ALA A 16 -13.83 11.86 1.67
N TYR A 17 -12.94 11.91 2.68
CA TYR A 17 -12.06 13.06 2.92
C TYR A 17 -10.66 12.64 3.35
N SER A 18 -9.69 12.78 2.45
CA SER A 18 -8.26 12.76 2.79
C SER A 18 -7.84 14.12 3.31
N SER A 19 -7.26 14.19 4.51
CA SER A 19 -6.70 15.45 5.04
C SER A 19 -5.49 15.95 4.26
N GLN A 20 -4.88 15.10 3.43
CA GLN A 20 -3.79 15.50 2.54
C GLN A 20 -4.31 16.24 1.30
N ASN A 21 -5.50 15.86 0.81
CA ASN A 21 -6.07 16.39 -0.44
C ASN A 21 -7.19 17.41 -0.20
N GLY A 22 -7.83 17.38 0.98
CA GLY A 22 -8.82 18.36 1.39
C GLY A 22 -8.17 19.55 2.08
N ARG A 23 -8.13 20.69 1.40
CA ARG A 23 -7.69 21.97 1.98
C ARG A 23 -8.86 22.95 1.98
N ILE A 24 -9.01 23.69 3.07
CA ILE A 24 -10.00 24.76 3.20
C ILE A 24 -9.24 26.08 3.22
N TRP A 25 -9.58 26.97 2.28
CA TRP A 25 -9.06 28.33 2.27
C TRP A 25 -9.87 29.21 3.23
N ALA A 26 -9.21 29.72 4.26
CA ALA A 26 -9.81 30.57 5.27
C ALA A 26 -8.77 31.53 5.86
N VAL A 27 -9.23 32.70 6.27
CA VAL A 27 -8.38 33.77 6.82
C VAL A 27 -7.91 33.49 8.25
N ASN A 28 -8.64 32.65 8.99
CA ASN A 28 -8.30 32.24 10.36
C ASN A 28 -9.01 30.93 10.72
N ARG A 29 -8.68 30.37 11.90
CA ARG A 29 -9.21 29.09 12.36
C ARG A 29 -10.73 29.09 12.56
N ALA A 30 -11.31 30.16 13.10
CA ALA A 30 -12.75 30.26 13.31
C ALA A 30 -13.53 30.25 11.97
N ALA A 31 -12.99 30.91 10.94
CA ALA A 31 -13.51 30.86 9.57
C ALA A 31 -13.34 29.46 8.94
N THR A 32 -12.29 28.71 9.29
CA THR A 32 -12.13 27.32 8.85
C THR A 32 -13.18 26.41 9.48
N ASP A 33 -13.42 26.55 10.78
CA ASP A 33 -14.34 25.68 11.50
C ASP A 33 -15.79 25.86 11.03
N THR A 34 -16.21 27.09 10.74
CA THR A 34 -17.52 27.40 10.11
C THR A 34 -17.64 26.89 8.69
N LYS A 35 -16.54 26.81 7.93
CA LYS A 35 -16.50 26.23 6.57
C LYS A 35 -16.34 24.69 6.56
N GLY A 36 -16.59 24.02 7.69
CA GLY A 36 -16.50 22.56 7.79
C GLY A 36 -15.09 22.03 8.03
N GLY A 37 -14.25 22.82 8.71
CA GLY A 37 -12.90 22.45 9.16
C GLY A 37 -12.89 21.49 10.35
N ILE A 38 -13.98 21.43 11.11
CA ILE A 38 -14.20 20.39 12.13
C ILE A 38 -14.99 19.27 11.47
N ARG A 39 -14.40 18.07 11.45
CA ARG A 39 -15.03 16.88 10.88
C ARG A 39 -14.95 15.72 11.85
N ARG A 40 -16.05 14.97 11.94
CA ARG A 40 -16.11 13.77 12.77
C ARG A 40 -15.25 12.67 12.13
N LYS A 41 -14.27 12.16 12.89
CA LYS A 41 -13.45 11.03 12.46
C LYS A 41 -14.06 9.73 13.02
N ARG A 42 -14.30 8.74 12.16
CA ARG A 42 -14.69 7.39 12.60
C ARG A 42 -13.47 6.72 13.25
N LYS A 43 -13.65 6.11 14.43
CA LYS A 43 -12.54 5.50 15.21
C LYS A 43 -11.98 4.23 14.55
N SER A 44 -12.77 3.56 13.69
CA SER A 44 -12.39 2.37 12.91
C SER A 44 -13.14 2.35 11.58
N PRO A 45 -12.68 3.09 10.53
CA PRO A 45 -13.25 2.95 9.20
C PRO A 45 -12.92 1.57 8.63
N HIS A 46 -13.74 1.07 7.71
CA HIS A 46 -13.38 -0.10 6.92
C HIS A 46 -12.14 0.23 6.07
N LYS A 47 -11.19 -0.69 6.05
CA LYS A 47 -9.93 -0.55 5.33
C LYS A 47 -9.65 -1.80 4.54
N VAL A 48 -8.95 -1.61 3.44
CA VAL A 48 -8.39 -2.68 2.62
C VAL A 48 -6.90 -2.46 2.52
N MET A 49 -6.13 -3.50 2.75
CA MET A 49 -4.69 -3.49 2.49
C MET A 49 -4.47 -3.92 1.05
N VAL A 50 -3.61 -3.21 0.34
CA VAL A 50 -3.25 -3.52 -1.04
C VAL A 50 -1.74 -3.60 -1.13
N TRP A 51 -1.23 -4.62 -1.80
CA TRP A 51 0.15 -4.67 -2.24
C TRP A 51 0.23 -4.36 -3.73
N PHE A 52 1.27 -3.62 -4.13
CA PHE A 52 1.59 -3.43 -5.54
C PHE A 52 3.09 -3.33 -5.77
N GLY A 53 3.52 -3.80 -6.94
CA GLY A 53 4.87 -3.63 -7.46
C GLY A 53 4.91 -2.59 -8.59
N VAL A 54 6.00 -1.83 -8.66
CA VAL A 54 6.27 -0.87 -9.75
C VAL A 54 7.71 -0.95 -10.21
N CYS A 55 7.90 -0.84 -11.52
CA CYS A 55 9.21 -0.80 -12.14
C CYS A 55 9.22 0.13 -13.36
N SER A 56 10.37 0.27 -14.02
CA SER A 56 10.50 1.12 -15.21
C SER A 56 9.63 0.69 -16.40
N LYS A 57 9.12 -0.54 -16.41
CA LYS A 57 8.29 -1.10 -17.49
C LYS A 57 6.78 -1.05 -17.21
N GLY A 58 6.37 -0.79 -15.96
CA GLY A 58 4.96 -0.70 -15.62
C GLY A 58 4.67 -1.02 -14.14
N VAL A 59 3.41 -1.36 -13.88
CA VAL A 59 2.88 -1.74 -12.57
C VAL A 59 2.39 -3.18 -12.57
N SER A 60 2.61 -3.89 -11.45
CA SER A 60 2.13 -5.25 -11.28
C SER A 60 0.61 -5.30 -11.13
N PRO A 61 0.00 -6.48 -11.30
CA PRO A 61 -1.32 -6.74 -10.75
C PRO A 61 -1.36 -6.39 -9.25
N LEU A 62 -2.49 -5.84 -8.81
CA LEU A 62 -2.73 -5.53 -7.39
C LEU A 62 -3.05 -6.82 -6.64
N VAL A 63 -2.49 -6.98 -5.45
CA VAL A 63 -2.91 -8.00 -4.49
C VAL A 63 -3.74 -7.30 -3.43
N ILE A 64 -5.01 -7.68 -3.32
CA ILE A 64 -5.98 -7.05 -2.42
C ILE A 64 -6.25 -7.98 -1.24
N PHE A 65 -5.99 -7.49 -0.03
CA PHE A 65 -6.29 -8.20 1.20
C PHE A 65 -7.56 -7.61 1.81
N GLU A 66 -8.68 -8.30 1.62
CA GLU A 66 -9.98 -7.83 2.08
C GLU A 66 -10.11 -7.86 3.61
N ASN A 67 -9.41 -8.78 4.27
CA ASN A 67 -9.49 -8.96 5.72
C ASN A 67 -8.13 -9.25 6.37
N GLY A 68 -7.98 -8.76 7.61
CA GLY A 68 -6.87 -9.09 8.49
C GLY A 68 -5.59 -8.29 8.26
N THR A 69 -4.56 -8.63 9.04
CA THR A 69 -3.20 -8.14 8.86
C THR A 69 -2.45 -9.10 7.93
N LEU A 70 -1.46 -8.58 7.20
CA LEU A 70 -0.53 -9.39 6.43
C LEU A 70 0.54 -9.97 7.36
N ASP A 71 0.58 -11.29 7.47
CA ASP A 71 1.66 -12.03 8.13
C ASP A 71 2.60 -12.67 7.09
N HIS A 72 3.64 -13.35 7.57
CA HIS A 72 4.65 -13.96 6.70
C HIS A 72 4.10 -15.06 5.81
N ASP A 73 3.22 -15.94 6.31
CA ASP A 73 2.67 -17.05 5.54
C ASP A 73 1.77 -16.53 4.41
N ARG A 74 0.93 -15.52 4.69
CA ARG A 74 0.12 -14.85 3.68
C ARG A 74 0.97 -14.09 2.68
N TYR A 75 2.02 -13.42 3.13
CA TYR A 75 2.95 -12.73 2.23
C TYR A 75 3.61 -13.70 1.25
N ILE A 76 4.13 -14.83 1.74
CA ILE A 76 4.73 -15.88 0.89
C ILE A 76 3.71 -16.45 -0.09
N LYS A 77 2.47 -16.68 0.34
CA LYS A 77 1.45 -17.34 -0.49
C LYS A 77 0.78 -16.40 -1.50
N GLU A 78 0.53 -15.16 -1.10
CA GLU A 78 -0.33 -14.22 -1.85
C GLU A 78 0.50 -13.15 -2.60
N VAL A 79 1.68 -12.75 -2.08
CA VAL A 79 2.51 -11.68 -2.66
C VAL A 79 3.65 -12.21 -3.52
N LEU A 80 4.51 -13.06 -2.95
CA LEU A 80 5.74 -13.50 -3.62
C LEU A 80 5.52 -14.13 -5.00
N PRO A 81 4.49 -14.97 -5.24
CA PRO A 81 4.25 -15.54 -6.56
C PRO A 81 3.88 -14.48 -7.61
N VAL A 82 3.15 -13.44 -7.19
CA VAL A 82 2.76 -12.33 -8.06
C VAL A 82 3.98 -11.47 -8.39
N ALA A 83 4.80 -11.15 -7.37
CA ALA A 83 6.04 -10.40 -7.55
C ALA A 83 7.03 -11.12 -8.46
N LEU A 84 7.26 -12.42 -8.21
CA LEU A 84 8.18 -13.25 -8.98
C LEU A 84 7.74 -13.35 -10.43
N LYS A 85 6.46 -13.70 -10.68
CA LYS A 85 5.93 -13.80 -12.02
C LYS A 85 6.05 -12.47 -12.76
N TYR A 86 5.64 -11.36 -12.13
CA TYR A 86 5.68 -10.06 -12.76
C TYR A 86 7.12 -9.58 -13.05
N GLY A 87 8.04 -9.80 -12.11
CA GLY A 87 9.44 -9.48 -12.30
C GLY A 87 10.05 -10.26 -13.47
N ASN A 88 9.76 -11.56 -13.55
CA ASN A 88 10.23 -12.41 -14.66
C ASN A 88 9.62 -11.99 -16.00
N ASP A 89 8.31 -11.70 -16.04
CA ASP A 89 7.63 -11.21 -17.24
C ASP A 89 8.24 -9.88 -17.74
N MET A 90 8.68 -9.03 -16.82
CA MET A 90 9.25 -7.72 -17.15
C MET A 90 10.74 -7.77 -17.45
N PHE A 91 11.54 -8.56 -16.76
CA PHE A 91 13.01 -8.47 -16.77
C PHE A 91 13.73 -9.77 -17.11
N GLY A 92 13.03 -10.91 -17.25
CA GLY A 92 13.65 -12.23 -17.32
C GLY A 92 14.19 -12.65 -15.96
N ASP A 93 15.33 -13.33 -15.94
CA ASP A 93 15.83 -13.98 -14.72
C ASP A 93 16.79 -13.10 -13.88
N ASP A 94 17.20 -11.93 -14.41
CA ASP A 94 18.16 -11.02 -13.75
C ASP A 94 17.51 -9.69 -13.36
N TRP A 95 16.99 -9.66 -12.14
CA TRP A 95 16.39 -8.47 -11.52
C TRP A 95 16.44 -8.53 -10.00
N THR A 96 16.30 -7.38 -9.37
CA THR A 96 16.27 -7.23 -7.91
C THR A 96 14.87 -6.94 -7.44
N TYR A 97 14.40 -7.73 -6.47
CA TYR A 97 13.17 -7.43 -5.75
C TYR A 97 13.46 -6.52 -4.57
N GLN A 98 12.86 -5.32 -4.56
CA GLN A 98 12.98 -4.39 -3.45
C GLN A 98 11.70 -4.37 -2.61
N ARG A 99 11.90 -4.48 -1.30
CA ARG A 99 10.87 -4.41 -0.25
C ARG A 99 11.47 -3.79 1.02
N ASP A 100 10.61 -3.39 1.95
CA ASP A 100 11.04 -2.82 3.23
C ASP A 100 11.44 -3.91 4.26
N GLY A 101 11.90 -3.49 5.44
CA GLY A 101 12.27 -4.37 6.55
C GLY A 101 11.11 -4.76 7.47
N ALA A 102 9.86 -4.77 7.01
CA ALA A 102 8.72 -5.13 7.85
C ALA A 102 8.81 -6.59 8.35
N LYS A 103 8.17 -6.87 9.50
CA LYS A 103 8.20 -8.19 10.15
C LYS A 103 7.84 -9.36 9.23
N PRO A 104 6.82 -9.27 8.35
CA PRO A 104 6.50 -10.37 7.43
C PRO A 104 7.61 -10.64 6.40
N HIS A 105 8.43 -9.64 6.08
CA HIS A 105 9.44 -9.73 5.02
C HIS A 105 10.72 -10.39 5.52
N ILE A 106 11.14 -10.05 6.74
CA ILE A 106 12.40 -10.54 7.35
C ILE A 106 12.27 -11.92 8.02
N HIS A 107 11.12 -12.58 7.89
CA HIS A 107 10.93 -13.91 8.44
C HIS A 107 11.76 -14.92 7.65
N ALA A 108 12.38 -15.90 8.32
CA ALA A 108 13.30 -16.85 7.66
C ALA A 108 12.70 -17.53 6.41
N LYS A 109 11.42 -17.91 6.48
CA LYS A 109 10.68 -18.51 5.35
C LYS A 109 10.41 -17.56 4.18
N SER A 110 10.48 -16.25 4.41
CA SER A 110 10.22 -15.20 3.42
C SER A 110 11.48 -14.76 2.68
N GLU A 111 12.64 -15.27 3.10
CA GLU A 111 13.97 -15.08 2.53
C GLU A 111 14.49 -16.35 1.83
N GLU A 112 13.71 -17.44 1.87
CA GLU A 112 13.98 -18.71 1.17
C GLU A 112 13.34 -18.70 -0.22
#